data_AF-A0A1A8BDE5-F1
#
_entry.id   AF-A0A1A8BDE5-F1
#
_cell.length_a   1.000
_cell.length_b   1.000
_cell.length_c   1.000
_cell.angle_alpha   90.00
_cell.angle_beta   90.00
_cell.angle_gamma   90.00
#
_symmetry.space_group_name_H-M   'P 1'
#
loop_
_entity.id
_entity.type
_entity.pdbx_description
1 polymer ?
#
loop_
_entity_poly.entity_id
_entity_poly.type
_entity_poly.pdbx_seq_one_letter_code
_entity_poly.pdbx_strand_id
1 'polypeptide(L)'
;MSDDTFTYEFMLHYSPSPLGSSPIIRGREVSVSIQCHYLRKHDVSSGLLKPTWSPFGDDKYSEESLYFSLRLMTDDWQQRRPSAQFLLGDMMKFEASVKQFHHSPLRVIVDSCVANVVPNVDTVPRYTFLGNSGCLYDSQLTGSSSRFLPRSQDDKVQFEVEAFSFEQDNSGMLHITCSLRAIAAASAFSNTNKDCSFADGRWKDARGNHHFCSCCDSDCGKAGGSDLLTL
;
A
#
# COMPACT_ATOMS: atom_id res chain seq x y z
N MET A 1 -21.19 30.20 38.75
CA MET A 1 -20.05 30.59 37.91
C MET A 1 -19.94 29.51 36.85
N SER A 2 -20.38 29.79 35.62
CA SER A 2 -20.59 28.79 34.56
C SER A 2 -19.57 28.98 33.45
N ASP A 3 -18.67 28.02 33.30
CA ASP A 3 -17.68 27.85 32.22
C ASP A 3 -18.33 27.44 30.88
N ASP A 4 -19.35 28.18 30.43
CA ASP A 4 -20.18 27.84 29.27
C ASP A 4 -19.80 28.58 27.98
N THR A 5 -18.64 29.27 27.97
CA THR A 5 -18.14 29.97 26.79
C THR A 5 -16.68 29.62 26.51
N PHE A 6 -16.37 29.34 25.25
CA PHE A 6 -15.00 29.32 24.76
C PHE A 6 -14.59 30.74 24.40
N THR A 7 -13.54 31.22 25.03
CA THR A 7 -13.03 32.57 24.85
C THR A 7 -11.67 32.49 24.19
N TYR A 8 -11.55 33.08 23.01
CA TYR A 8 -10.28 33.25 22.31
C TYR A 8 -9.83 34.69 22.46
N GLU A 9 -8.62 34.90 22.95
CA GLU A 9 -8.01 36.22 23.07
C GLU A 9 -6.73 36.29 22.23
N PHE A 10 -6.57 37.39 21.50
CA PHE A 10 -5.43 37.67 20.64
C PHE A 10 -5.00 39.13 20.80
N MET A 11 -3.70 39.39 20.75
CA MET A 11 -3.17 40.75 20.77
C MET A 11 -2.51 41.08 19.43
N LEU A 12 -2.99 42.13 18.77
CA LEU A 12 -2.41 42.64 17.54
C LEU A 12 -1.42 43.75 17.88
N HIS A 13 -0.15 43.53 17.55
CA HIS A 13 0.92 44.51 17.73
C HIS A 13 1.21 45.23 16.42
N TYR A 14 1.11 46.55 16.42
CA TYR A 14 1.53 47.42 15.33
C TYR A 14 2.79 48.18 15.74
N SER A 15 3.94 47.79 15.18
CA SER A 15 5.24 48.41 15.38
C SER A 15 5.69 49.12 14.07
N PRO A 16 5.55 50.46 13.98
CA PRO A 16 5.90 51.18 12.77
C PRO A 16 7.41 51.26 12.56
N SER A 17 7.87 50.97 11.33
CA SER A 17 9.27 51.12 10.92
C SER A 17 9.50 52.42 10.14
N PRO A 18 10.75 52.93 10.08
CA PRO A 18 11.06 54.12 9.30
C PRO A 18 10.81 53.90 7.80
N LEU A 19 10.25 54.91 7.12
CA LEU A 19 10.05 54.86 5.67
C LEU A 19 11.34 55.25 4.93
N GLY A 20 11.89 54.32 4.14
CA GLY A 20 13.10 54.53 3.35
C GLY A 20 14.37 54.60 4.21
N SER A 21 15.31 55.48 3.86
CA SER A 21 16.58 55.68 4.57
C SER A 21 16.55 56.77 5.65
N SER A 22 15.37 57.32 5.95
CA SER A 22 15.20 58.37 6.96
C SER A 22 15.17 57.75 8.37
N PRO A 23 15.86 58.33 9.37
CA PRO A 23 15.81 57.84 10.75
C PRO A 23 14.50 58.19 11.48
N ILE A 24 13.57 58.91 10.84
CA ILE A 24 12.34 59.42 11.46
C ILE A 24 11.21 58.39 11.34
N ILE A 25 10.70 57.91 12.48
CA ILE A 25 9.49 57.07 12.57
C ILE A 25 8.29 57.98 12.79
N ARG A 26 7.30 57.93 11.88
CA ARG A 26 6.10 58.80 11.91
C ARG A 26 4.83 58.13 12.44
N GLY A 27 4.95 56.92 12.99
CA GLY A 27 3.86 56.20 13.63
C GLY A 27 4.17 55.95 15.10
N ARG A 28 3.14 55.74 15.91
CA ARG A 28 3.27 55.28 17.30
C ARG A 28 3.00 53.78 17.36
N GLU A 29 3.77 53.08 18.17
CA GLU A 29 3.51 51.68 18.46
C GLU A 29 2.20 51.53 19.24
N VAL A 30 1.36 50.58 18.81
CA VAL A 30 0.05 50.32 19.40
C VAL A 30 -0.16 48.82 19.49
N SER A 31 -0.71 48.38 20.63
CA SER A 31 -1.15 47.00 20.82
C SER A 31 -2.65 46.99 21.08
N VAL A 32 -3.40 46.17 20.35
CA VAL A 32 -4.85 46.05 20.46
C VAL A 32 -5.20 44.64 20.88
N SER A 33 -5.85 44.47 22.03
CA SER A 33 -6.40 43.16 22.44
C SER A 33 -7.75 42.94 21.76
N ILE A 34 -7.94 41.75 21.20
CA ILE A 34 -9.15 41.29 20.53
C ILE A 34 -9.60 40.02 21.23
N GLN A 35 -10.86 39.99 21.65
CA GLN A 35 -11.45 38.88 22.35
C GLN A 35 -12.74 38.43 21.66
N CYS A 36 -12.88 37.13 21.44
CA CYS A 36 -14.06 36.52 20.85
C CYS A 36 -14.62 35.46 21.79
N HIS A 37 -15.92 35.56 22.09
CA HIS A 37 -16.62 34.64 22.97
C HIS A 37 -17.61 33.79 22.16
N TYR A 38 -17.53 32.48 22.31
CA TYR A 38 -18.42 31.51 21.67
C TYR A 38 -19.14 30.70 22.74
N LEU A 39 -20.47 30.60 22.63
CA LEU A 39 -21.28 29.78 23.52
C LEU A 39 -21.08 28.28 23.24
N ARG A 40 -20.87 27.51 24.30
CA ARG A 40 -20.75 26.05 24.22
C ARG A 40 -22.15 25.46 24.04
N LYS A 41 -22.43 24.83 22.90
CA LYS A 41 -23.70 24.13 22.67
C LYS A 41 -23.56 22.68 23.11
N HIS A 42 -24.36 22.27 24.10
CA HIS A 42 -24.45 20.90 24.60
C HIS A 42 -25.75 20.19 24.21
N ASP A 43 -26.53 20.76 23.29
CA ASP A 43 -27.85 20.25 22.95
C ASP A 43 -27.75 19.15 21.87
N VAL A 44 -28.02 17.91 22.26
CA VAL A 44 -28.33 16.79 21.35
C VAL A 44 -29.76 16.38 21.61
N SER A 45 -30.67 16.64 20.66
CA SER A 45 -32.05 16.19 20.78
C SER A 45 -32.15 14.72 20.39
N SER A 46 -32.56 13.86 21.34
CA SER A 46 -32.98 12.50 21.05
C SER A 46 -34.48 12.48 20.80
N GLY A 47 -34.88 12.69 19.54
CA GLY A 47 -36.23 12.34 19.10
C GLY A 47 -36.42 10.82 19.20
N LEU A 48 -37.56 10.36 19.72
CA LEU A 48 -37.92 8.94 19.78
C LEU A 48 -38.06 8.36 18.37
N LEU A 49 -36.98 7.84 17.82
CA LEU A 49 -36.99 6.99 16.63
C LEU A 49 -37.18 5.54 17.08
N LYS A 50 -38.25 4.89 16.60
CA LYS A 50 -38.38 3.43 16.64
C LYS A 50 -37.30 2.86 15.70
N PRO A 51 -36.26 2.17 16.18
CA PRO A 51 -35.26 1.63 15.28
C PRO A 51 -35.86 0.43 14.53
N THR A 52 -35.90 0.50 13.22
CA THR A 52 -36.13 -0.65 12.33
C THR A 52 -34.79 -1.35 12.01
N TRP A 53 -33.81 -1.26 12.90
CA TRP A 53 -32.42 -1.62 12.61
C TRP A 53 -32.25 -3.12 12.30
N SER A 54 -32.08 -3.43 11.02
CA SER A 54 -30.90 -4.20 10.61
C SER A 54 -29.67 -3.36 10.97
N PRO A 55 -28.61 -3.92 11.57
CA PRO A 55 -27.41 -3.15 11.84
C PRO A 55 -26.87 -2.59 10.54
N PHE A 56 -27.01 -1.26 10.36
CA PHE A 56 -26.14 -0.53 9.47
C PHE A 56 -24.77 -0.60 10.14
N GLY A 57 -23.92 -1.49 9.62
CA GLY A 57 -22.48 -1.29 9.75
C GLY A 57 -22.21 0.04 9.10
N ASP A 58 -21.98 1.05 9.94
CA ASP A 58 -21.46 2.33 9.48
C ASP A 58 -20.04 2.01 9.01
N ASP A 59 -19.89 1.67 7.72
CA ASP A 59 -18.60 1.65 7.05
C ASP A 59 -18.13 3.10 7.02
N LYS A 60 -17.63 3.57 8.16
CA LYS A 60 -16.68 4.67 8.18
C LYS A 60 -15.46 4.16 7.42
N TYR A 61 -15.49 4.35 6.10
CA TYR A 61 -14.29 4.52 5.31
C TYR A 61 -13.61 5.79 5.85
N SER A 62 -12.87 5.66 6.95
CA SER A 62 -11.60 6.35 6.98
C SER A 62 -10.89 5.92 5.68
N GLU A 63 -10.45 6.87 4.87
CA GLU A 63 -9.37 6.61 3.92
C GLU A 63 -8.12 6.26 4.74
N GLU A 64 -8.16 5.08 5.34
CA GLU A 64 -7.10 4.51 6.14
C GLU A 64 -6.06 4.03 5.15
N SER A 65 -5.04 4.87 4.95
CA SER A 65 -3.94 4.59 4.03
C SER A 65 -3.28 3.27 4.40
N LEU A 66 -3.34 2.29 3.50
CA LEU A 66 -2.68 1.00 3.68
C LEU A 66 -1.19 1.14 3.39
N TYR A 67 -0.35 0.71 4.32
CA TYR A 67 1.09 0.79 4.18
C TYR A 67 1.65 -0.55 3.73
N PHE A 68 1.97 -0.64 2.43
CA PHE A 68 2.63 -1.79 1.84
C PHE A 68 4.16 -1.69 1.90
N SER A 69 4.83 -2.83 1.96
CA SER A 69 6.30 -2.90 1.89
C SER A 69 6.72 -4.13 1.09
N LEU A 70 7.62 -3.93 0.13
CA LEU A 70 8.35 -4.98 -0.57
C LEU A 70 9.81 -4.96 -0.09
N ARG A 71 10.34 -6.11 0.31
CA ARG A 71 11.69 -6.23 0.90
C ARG A 71 12.43 -7.39 0.28
N LEU A 72 13.73 -7.18 0.02
CA LEU A 72 14.68 -8.26 -0.21
C LEU A 72 15.07 -8.87 1.13
N MET A 73 15.00 -10.19 1.22
CA MET A 73 15.21 -10.96 2.45
C MET A 73 16.49 -11.78 2.39
N THR A 74 17.03 -12.12 3.56
CA THR A 74 18.13 -13.07 3.73
C THR A 74 17.69 -14.50 3.43
N ASP A 75 18.66 -15.41 3.29
CA ASP A 75 18.36 -16.79 2.90
C ASP A 75 17.51 -17.57 3.90
N ASP A 76 17.60 -17.19 5.17
CA ASP A 76 16.88 -17.72 6.31
C ASP A 76 15.55 -16.99 6.61
N TRP A 77 15.19 -16.01 5.78
CA TRP A 77 13.96 -15.19 5.90
C TRP A 77 13.83 -14.40 7.22
N GLN A 78 14.92 -14.23 7.99
CA GLN A 78 14.85 -13.55 9.28
C GLN A 78 14.93 -12.03 9.16
N GLN A 79 15.73 -11.53 8.21
CA GLN A 79 16.05 -10.11 8.13
C GLN A 79 16.03 -9.60 6.70
N ARG A 80 15.96 -8.28 6.56
CA ARG A 80 16.19 -7.63 5.27
C ARG A 80 17.64 -7.88 4.85
N ARG A 81 17.84 -8.27 3.60
CA ARG A 81 19.17 -8.44 3.04
C ARG A 81 19.93 -7.10 3.05
N PRO A 82 21.18 -7.06 3.52
CA PRO A 82 21.96 -5.82 3.59
C PRO A 82 22.47 -5.35 2.22
N SER A 83 22.67 -6.26 1.27
CA SER A 83 23.12 -5.97 -0.10
C SER A 83 22.09 -6.46 -1.13
N ALA A 84 21.93 -5.68 -2.20
CA ALA A 84 21.10 -6.03 -3.36
C ALA A 84 21.97 -6.48 -4.55
N GLN A 85 23.06 -7.21 -4.27
CA GLN A 85 23.95 -7.76 -5.30
C GLN A 85 23.68 -9.25 -5.47
N PHE A 86 23.47 -9.67 -6.70
CA PHE A 86 23.15 -11.05 -7.05
C PHE A 86 23.99 -11.47 -8.25
N LEU A 87 24.42 -12.73 -8.24
CA LEU A 87 24.97 -13.40 -9.40
C LEU A 87 23.83 -14.09 -10.16
N LEU A 88 24.00 -14.29 -11.47
CA LEU A 88 23.04 -15.09 -12.24
C LEU A 88 22.96 -16.51 -11.66
N GLY A 89 21.73 -16.99 -11.44
CA GLY A 89 21.43 -18.24 -10.75
C GLY A 89 21.22 -18.11 -9.24
N ASP A 90 21.51 -16.95 -8.62
CA ASP A 90 21.11 -16.69 -7.24
C ASP A 90 19.58 -16.59 -7.13
N MET A 91 19.01 -16.97 -5.98
CA MET A 91 17.57 -16.78 -5.72
C MET A 91 17.34 -15.46 -4.98
N MET A 92 16.69 -14.50 -5.65
CA MET A 92 16.23 -13.26 -5.04
C MET A 92 14.98 -13.53 -4.20
N LYS A 93 15.08 -13.31 -2.89
CA LYS A 93 14.01 -13.58 -1.92
C LYS A 93 13.24 -12.32 -1.59
N PHE A 94 11.96 -12.27 -1.94
CA PHE A 94 11.09 -11.12 -1.73
C PHE A 94 10.04 -11.42 -0.66
N GLU A 95 9.85 -10.48 0.25
CA GLU A 95 8.71 -10.42 1.17
C GLU A 95 7.88 -9.18 0.85
N ALA A 96 6.62 -9.40 0.45
CA ALA A 96 5.61 -8.36 0.39
C ALA A 96 4.74 -8.42 1.64
N SER A 97 4.45 -7.27 2.23
CA SER A 97 3.67 -7.16 3.47
C SER A 97 2.77 -5.95 3.48
N VAL A 98 1.68 -6.03 4.24
CA VAL A 98 0.82 -4.90 4.58
C VAL A 98 0.83 -4.69 6.08
N LYS A 99 1.01 -3.44 6.54
CA LYS A 99 1.00 -3.15 7.98
C LYS A 99 -0.40 -3.34 8.56
N GLN A 100 -0.47 -4.22 9.55
CA GLN A 100 -1.66 -4.39 10.38
C GLN A 100 -1.65 -3.29 11.46
N PHE A 101 -2.49 -2.26 11.29
CA PHE A 101 -2.76 -1.26 12.32
C PHE A 101 -4.03 -1.65 13.09
N HIS A 102 -5.00 -0.75 13.19
CA HIS A 102 -6.32 -1.03 13.75
C HIS A 102 -7.33 -1.56 12.71
N HIS A 103 -6.83 -1.98 11.54
CA HIS A 103 -7.65 -2.59 10.50
C HIS A 103 -8.15 -3.97 10.96
N SER A 104 -9.27 -4.41 10.37
CA SER A 104 -9.64 -5.83 10.38
C SER A 104 -8.48 -6.65 9.77
N PRO A 105 -8.24 -7.90 10.20
CA PRO A 105 -7.12 -8.69 9.69
C PRO A 105 -7.07 -8.71 8.16
N LEU A 106 -5.95 -8.23 7.59
CA LEU A 106 -5.77 -8.15 6.13
C LEU A 106 -4.87 -9.28 5.61
N ARG A 107 -5.15 -9.74 4.39
CA ARG A 107 -4.25 -10.56 3.57
C ARG A 107 -3.65 -9.72 2.46
N VAL A 108 -2.32 -9.70 2.35
CA VAL A 108 -1.62 -9.05 1.23
C VAL A 108 -1.64 -9.95 -0.02
N ILE A 109 -1.88 -9.40 -1.20
CA ILE A 109 -1.84 -10.10 -2.49
C ILE A 109 -0.85 -9.38 -3.40
N VAL A 110 -0.03 -10.14 -4.15
CA VAL A 110 0.84 -9.60 -5.21
C VAL A 110 0.14 -9.84 -6.54
N ASP A 111 -0.40 -8.78 -7.15
CA ASP A 111 -1.11 -8.93 -8.43
C ASP A 111 -0.14 -9.09 -9.61
N SER A 112 0.93 -8.29 -9.61
CA SER A 112 1.93 -8.26 -10.69
C SER A 112 3.25 -7.67 -10.22
N CYS A 113 4.36 -8.11 -10.80
CA CYS A 113 5.67 -7.50 -10.68
C CYS A 113 6.36 -7.41 -12.03
N VAL A 114 7.02 -6.28 -12.26
CA VAL A 114 7.76 -5.97 -13.49
C VAL A 114 9.16 -5.53 -13.11
N ALA A 115 10.16 -6.06 -13.83
CA ALA A 115 11.53 -5.59 -13.77
C ALA A 115 11.85 -4.68 -14.96
N ASN A 116 12.61 -3.62 -14.69
CA ASN A 116 13.07 -2.64 -15.67
C ASN A 116 14.51 -2.21 -15.34
N VAL A 117 15.23 -1.63 -16.31
CA VAL A 117 16.58 -1.07 -16.12
C VAL A 117 16.58 0.32 -15.49
N VAL A 118 15.41 0.97 -15.43
CA VAL A 118 15.18 2.26 -14.79
C VAL A 118 13.90 2.19 -13.96
N PRO A 119 13.71 3.05 -12.94
CA PRO A 119 12.53 3.04 -12.08
C PRO A 119 11.29 3.65 -12.78
N ASN A 120 10.95 3.13 -13.96
CA ASN A 120 9.78 3.51 -14.74
C ASN A 120 9.24 2.27 -15.48
N VAL A 121 8.02 1.86 -15.12
CA VAL A 121 7.36 0.64 -15.62
C VAL A 121 7.04 0.68 -17.12
N ASP A 122 6.95 1.87 -17.72
CA ASP A 122 6.61 2.03 -19.13
C ASP A 122 7.83 1.95 -20.06
N THR A 123 9.03 1.92 -19.48
CA THR A 123 10.28 1.87 -20.25
C THR A 123 10.60 0.47 -20.75
N VAL A 124 11.42 0.42 -21.80
CA VAL A 124 11.91 -0.82 -22.41
C VAL A 124 13.43 -0.86 -22.21
N PRO A 125 14.02 -2.03 -21.88
CA PRO A 125 13.38 -3.34 -21.72
C PRO A 125 12.55 -3.48 -20.43
N ARG A 126 11.48 -4.29 -20.51
CA ARG A 126 10.62 -4.66 -19.38
C ARG A 126 10.43 -6.17 -19.33
N TYR A 127 10.42 -6.74 -18.13
CA TYR A 127 10.16 -8.17 -17.91
C TYR A 127 9.10 -8.36 -16.84
N THR A 128 7.92 -8.83 -17.24
CA THR A 128 6.80 -9.12 -16.33
C THR A 128 6.90 -10.56 -15.85
N PHE A 129 7.60 -10.76 -14.73
CA PHE A 129 7.88 -12.09 -14.19
C PHE A 129 6.75 -12.62 -13.28
N LEU A 130 5.84 -11.75 -12.86
CA LEU A 130 4.65 -12.06 -12.07
C LEU A 130 3.47 -11.22 -12.60
N GLY A 131 2.33 -11.82 -12.88
CA GLY A 131 1.16 -11.08 -13.37
C GLY A 131 -0.15 -11.84 -13.23
N ASN A 132 -1.21 -11.38 -13.91
CA ASN A 132 -2.50 -12.06 -14.00
C ASN A 132 -3.09 -12.43 -12.61
N SER A 133 -3.03 -11.46 -11.70
CA SER A 133 -3.48 -11.58 -10.31
C SER A 133 -2.79 -12.73 -9.55
N GLY A 134 -1.46 -12.78 -9.60
CA GLY A 134 -0.67 -13.69 -8.77
C GLY A 134 -0.12 -14.95 -9.45
N CYS A 135 0.07 -14.96 -10.77
CA CYS A 135 0.77 -16.01 -11.51
C CYS A 135 2.25 -15.64 -11.71
N LEU A 136 3.17 -16.43 -11.14
CA LEU A 136 4.61 -16.23 -11.26
C LEU A 136 5.16 -16.86 -12.56
N TYR A 137 5.11 -16.10 -13.66
CA TYR A 137 5.52 -16.53 -15.00
C TYR A 137 6.97 -16.95 -15.13
N ASP A 138 7.88 -16.40 -14.33
CA ASP A 138 9.31 -16.72 -14.41
C ASP A 138 9.57 -18.23 -14.43
N SER A 139 8.95 -18.94 -13.47
CA SER A 139 9.05 -20.39 -13.32
C SER A 139 8.60 -21.20 -14.56
N GLN A 140 7.71 -20.64 -15.38
CA GLN A 140 7.26 -21.26 -16.62
C GLN A 140 8.15 -20.88 -17.81
N LEU A 141 8.51 -19.59 -17.91
CA LEU A 141 9.21 -19.03 -19.07
C LEU A 141 10.67 -19.47 -19.15
N THR A 142 11.36 -19.50 -18.00
CA THR A 142 12.78 -19.83 -17.92
C THR A 142 13.01 -21.28 -17.46
N GLY A 143 11.98 -21.93 -16.92
CA GLY A 143 12.11 -23.22 -16.24
C GLY A 143 12.87 -23.11 -14.91
N SER A 144 12.97 -21.91 -14.34
CA SER A 144 13.63 -21.66 -13.06
C SER A 144 12.87 -22.29 -11.89
N SER A 145 13.55 -22.37 -10.74
CA SER A 145 12.91 -22.76 -9.47
C SER A 145 12.13 -21.64 -8.77
N SER A 146 11.86 -20.53 -9.46
CA SER A 146 11.10 -19.39 -8.94
C SER A 146 9.73 -19.84 -8.42
N ARG A 147 9.34 -19.39 -7.22
CA ARG A 147 8.10 -19.85 -6.60
C ARG A 147 7.63 -18.95 -5.46
N PHE A 148 6.33 -19.00 -5.20
CA PHE A 148 5.76 -18.58 -3.93
C PHE A 148 6.03 -19.62 -2.84
N LEU A 149 6.25 -19.14 -1.62
CA LEU A 149 6.35 -19.97 -0.43
C LEU A 149 5.01 -20.06 0.31
N PRO A 150 4.76 -21.15 1.07
CA PRO A 150 3.57 -21.25 1.91
C PRO A 150 3.49 -20.08 2.89
N ARG A 151 2.34 -19.43 2.96
CA ARG A 151 2.13 -18.32 3.89
C ARG A 151 2.16 -18.80 5.33
N SER A 152 2.96 -18.11 6.15
CA SER A 152 2.92 -18.25 7.61
C SER A 152 1.95 -17.26 8.27
N GLN A 153 1.72 -16.10 7.64
CA GLN A 153 0.82 -15.04 8.12
C GLN A 153 0.06 -14.46 6.92
N ASP A 154 -1.20 -14.05 7.10
CA ASP A 154 -2.01 -13.49 6.01
C ASP A 154 -1.44 -12.15 5.49
N ASP A 155 -0.88 -11.34 6.40
CA ASP A 155 -0.36 -10.00 6.13
C ASP A 155 0.98 -10.01 5.37
N LYS A 156 1.54 -11.19 5.11
CA LYS A 156 2.81 -11.38 4.43
C LYS A 156 2.72 -12.44 3.34
N VAL A 157 3.50 -12.24 2.29
CA VAL A 157 3.71 -13.23 1.24
C VAL A 157 5.16 -13.22 0.82
N GLN A 158 5.70 -14.42 0.66
CA GLN A 158 7.11 -14.63 0.36
C GLN A 158 7.20 -15.35 -0.98
N PHE A 159 8.07 -14.86 -1.85
CA PHE A 159 8.34 -15.48 -3.14
C PHE A 159 9.81 -15.31 -3.53
N GLU A 160 10.29 -16.25 -4.33
CA GLU A 160 11.67 -16.34 -4.76
C GLU A 160 11.71 -16.25 -6.29
N VAL A 161 12.64 -15.47 -6.82
CA VAL A 161 12.85 -15.31 -8.26
C VAL A 161 14.33 -15.50 -8.57
N GLU A 162 14.66 -16.38 -9.52
CA GLU A 162 16.03 -16.55 -9.98
C GLU A 162 16.57 -15.24 -10.57
N ALA A 163 17.80 -14.88 -10.21
CA ALA A 163 18.43 -13.65 -10.64
C ALA A 163 18.70 -13.68 -12.14
N PHE A 164 18.29 -12.59 -12.82
CA PHE A 164 18.44 -12.39 -14.24
C PHE A 164 19.06 -11.02 -14.53
N SER A 165 19.38 -10.76 -15.79
CA SER A 165 19.83 -9.46 -16.29
C SER A 165 19.27 -9.20 -17.68
N PHE A 166 19.11 -7.94 -18.07
CA PHE A 166 18.74 -7.59 -19.44
C PHE A 166 19.97 -7.62 -20.34
N GLU A 167 19.91 -8.33 -21.47
CA GLU A 167 21.01 -8.37 -22.43
C GLU A 167 21.35 -6.98 -23.00
N GLN A 168 20.36 -6.09 -23.11
CA GLN A 168 20.53 -4.75 -23.66
C GLN A 168 21.13 -3.75 -22.66
N ASP A 169 21.37 -4.15 -21.40
CA ASP A 169 21.92 -3.30 -20.37
C ASP A 169 23.14 -3.92 -19.68
N ASN A 170 24.28 -3.23 -19.78
CA ASN A 170 25.53 -3.64 -19.16
C ASN A 170 25.69 -3.12 -17.72
N SER A 171 24.75 -2.31 -17.21
CA SER A 171 24.83 -1.80 -15.84
C SER A 171 24.60 -2.88 -14.78
N GLY A 172 23.87 -3.94 -15.14
CA GLY A 172 23.46 -5.00 -14.22
C GLY A 172 22.43 -4.54 -13.17
N MET A 173 21.86 -3.34 -13.34
CA MET A 173 20.88 -2.78 -12.41
C MET A 173 19.46 -3.20 -12.79
N LEU A 174 18.73 -3.71 -11.80
CA LEU A 174 17.32 -4.04 -11.93
C LEU A 174 16.48 -3.22 -10.94
N HIS A 175 15.42 -2.62 -11.45
CA HIS A 175 14.35 -2.03 -10.67
C HIS A 175 13.12 -2.92 -10.75
N ILE A 176 12.66 -3.39 -9.59
CA ILE A 176 11.48 -4.24 -9.47
C ILE A 176 10.33 -3.39 -8.92
N THR A 177 9.26 -3.31 -9.69
CA THR A 177 8.01 -2.63 -9.29
C THR A 177 6.91 -3.66 -9.20
N CYS A 178 6.23 -3.72 -8.05
CA CYS A 178 5.11 -4.63 -7.83
C CYS A 178 3.83 -3.86 -7.52
N SER A 179 2.70 -4.38 -8.00
CA SER A 179 1.36 -3.96 -7.61
C SER A 179 0.86 -4.87 -6.49
N LEU A 180 0.57 -4.28 -5.34
CA LEU A 180 0.14 -4.97 -4.13
C LEU A 180 -1.28 -4.54 -3.79
N ARG A 181 -2.09 -5.50 -3.32
CA ARG A 181 -3.43 -5.25 -2.77
C ARG A 181 -3.56 -5.85 -1.39
N ALA A 182 -4.52 -5.36 -0.62
CA ALA A 182 -4.98 -5.99 0.60
C ALA A 182 -6.44 -6.42 0.45
N ILE A 183 -6.78 -7.57 0.98
CA ILE A 183 -8.15 -8.07 1.11
C ILE A 183 -8.40 -8.46 2.56
N ALA A 184 -9.65 -8.63 2.98
CA ALA A 184 -9.92 -9.21 4.30
C ALA A 184 -9.32 -10.61 4.40
N ALA A 185 -8.66 -10.94 5.51
CA ALA A 185 -8.04 -12.26 5.71
C ALA A 185 -9.08 -13.41 5.67
N ALA A 186 -10.33 -13.11 6.06
CA ALA A 186 -11.44 -14.06 5.96
C ALA A 186 -11.90 -14.33 4.52
N SER A 187 -11.51 -13.51 3.55
CA SER A 187 -11.86 -13.72 2.14
C SER A 187 -11.25 -15.03 1.62
N ALA A 188 -12.02 -15.77 0.82
CA ALA A 188 -11.55 -17.00 0.19
C ALA A 188 -10.50 -16.72 -0.89
N PHE A 189 -9.64 -17.70 -1.13
CA PHE A 189 -8.80 -17.73 -2.33
C PHE A 189 -9.71 -17.84 -3.57
N SER A 190 -9.29 -17.21 -4.65
CA SER A 190 -10.04 -17.17 -5.91
C SER A 190 -9.07 -17.05 -7.08
N ASN A 191 -9.58 -17.07 -8.30
CA ASN A 191 -8.78 -16.82 -9.50
C ASN A 191 -8.11 -15.43 -9.50
N THR A 192 -8.54 -14.48 -8.65
CA THR A 192 -7.96 -13.14 -8.53
C THR A 192 -7.26 -12.89 -7.19
N ASN A 193 -7.35 -13.85 -6.25
CA ASN A 193 -6.74 -13.80 -4.92
C ASN A 193 -5.99 -15.11 -4.71
N LYS A 194 -4.78 -15.20 -5.28
CA LYS A 194 -3.99 -16.43 -5.35
C LYS A 194 -2.49 -16.11 -5.43
N ASP A 195 -1.68 -17.12 -5.13
CA ASP A 195 -0.21 -17.08 -5.21
C ASP A 195 0.26 -18.35 -5.94
N CYS A 196 0.39 -18.29 -7.26
CA CYS A 196 0.59 -19.45 -8.14
C CYS A 196 1.99 -19.48 -8.74
N SER A 197 2.58 -20.67 -8.77
CA SER A 197 3.89 -20.94 -9.39
C SER A 197 3.76 -22.15 -10.32
N PHE A 198 4.59 -22.18 -11.37
CA PHE A 198 4.65 -23.30 -12.29
C PHE A 198 5.72 -24.28 -11.83
N ALA A 199 5.35 -25.53 -11.60
CA ALA A 199 6.31 -26.59 -11.30
C ALA A 199 5.73 -27.97 -11.65
N ASP A 200 6.59 -28.88 -12.09
CA ASP A 200 6.21 -30.22 -12.56
C ASP A 200 5.19 -30.18 -13.71
N GLY A 201 5.35 -29.23 -14.64
CA GLY A 201 4.51 -29.12 -15.83
C GLY A 201 3.10 -28.57 -15.59
N ARG A 202 2.82 -27.98 -14.41
CA ARG A 202 1.51 -27.40 -14.08
C ARG A 202 1.60 -26.22 -13.12
N TRP A 203 0.57 -25.39 -13.17
CA TRP A 203 0.35 -24.31 -12.21
C TRP A 203 -0.23 -24.83 -10.89
N LYS A 204 0.38 -24.43 -9.77
CA LYS A 204 -0.06 -24.78 -8.42
C LYS A 204 0.20 -23.63 -7.44
N ASP A 205 -0.64 -23.53 -6.42
CA ASP A 205 -0.37 -22.66 -5.28
C ASP A 205 0.76 -23.25 -4.41
N ALA A 206 1.25 -22.47 -3.45
CA ALA A 206 2.32 -22.92 -2.55
C ALA A 206 1.94 -24.16 -1.70
N ARG A 207 0.64 -24.50 -1.58
CA ARG A 207 0.14 -25.70 -0.89
C ARG A 207 -0.05 -26.89 -1.84
N GLY A 208 0.19 -26.72 -3.14
CA GLY A 208 0.04 -27.73 -4.17
C GLY A 208 -1.36 -27.81 -4.79
N ASN A 209 -2.28 -26.90 -4.47
CA ASN A 209 -3.61 -26.84 -5.09
C ASN A 209 -3.56 -26.12 -6.44
N HIS A 210 -4.16 -26.70 -7.47
CA HIS A 210 -4.16 -26.18 -8.84
C HIS A 210 -5.46 -25.46 -9.22
N HIS A 211 -6.53 -25.59 -8.42
CA HIS A 211 -7.88 -25.15 -8.83
C HIS A 211 -7.92 -23.66 -9.24
N PHE A 212 -7.40 -22.78 -8.38
CA PHE A 212 -7.38 -21.33 -8.63
C PHE A 212 -6.28 -20.89 -9.60
N CYS A 213 -5.28 -21.74 -9.84
CA CYS A 213 -4.13 -21.44 -10.70
C CYS A 213 -4.32 -21.89 -12.15
N SER A 214 -5.38 -22.64 -12.45
CA SER A 214 -5.71 -23.13 -13.79
C SER A 214 -5.87 -22.01 -14.83
N CYS A 215 -6.24 -20.80 -14.40
CA CYS A 215 -6.38 -19.65 -15.29
C CYS A 215 -5.05 -18.99 -15.69
N CYS A 216 -3.91 -19.38 -15.10
CA CYS A 216 -2.62 -18.71 -15.34
C CYS A 216 -2.10 -18.83 -16.77
N ASP A 217 -2.52 -19.85 -17.53
CA ASP A 217 -2.25 -19.99 -18.98
C ASP A 217 -3.23 -19.18 -19.85
N SER A 218 -4.17 -18.47 -19.22
CA SER A 218 -5.24 -17.69 -19.86
C SER A 218 -5.43 -16.35 -19.10
N ASP A 219 -6.61 -15.74 -19.19
CA ASP A 219 -6.94 -14.55 -18.39
C ASP A 219 -7.66 -14.98 -17.09
N CYS A 220 -7.08 -14.65 -15.94
CA CYS A 220 -7.70 -14.86 -14.63
C CYS A 220 -8.73 -13.77 -14.28
N GLY A 221 -8.89 -12.77 -15.14
CA GLY A 221 -9.70 -11.59 -14.91
C GLY A 221 -9.02 -10.62 -13.95
N LYS A 222 -9.68 -9.48 -13.73
CA LYS A 222 -9.27 -8.52 -12.72
C LYS A 222 -10.11 -8.72 -11.48
N ALA A 223 -9.51 -8.55 -10.29
CA ALA A 223 -10.27 -8.46 -9.06
C ALA A 223 -11.33 -7.34 -9.24
N GLY A 224 -12.60 -7.73 -9.33
CA GLY A 224 -13.70 -6.78 -9.45
C GLY A 224 -13.72 -5.89 -8.22
N GLY A 225 -13.63 -4.57 -8.42
CA GLY A 225 -14.14 -3.64 -7.43
C GLY A 225 -15.62 -3.89 -7.31
N SER A 226 -16.05 -4.50 -6.19
CA SER A 226 -17.43 -4.31 -5.75
C SER A 226 -17.56 -2.81 -5.47
N ASP A 227 -18.50 -2.18 -6.18
CA ASP A 227 -18.93 -0.80 -6.06
C ASP A 227 -17.94 0.31 -6.41
N LEU A 228 -17.62 0.42 -7.69
CA LEU A 228 -17.46 1.75 -8.30
C LEU A 228 -18.87 2.28 -8.59
N LEU A 229 -19.53 2.80 -7.54
CA LEU A 229 -20.71 3.63 -7.70
C LEU A 229 -20.28 4.90 -8.43
N THR A 230 -20.46 4.88 -9.76
CA THR A 230 -20.69 6.12 -10.51
C THR A 230 -21.96 6.77 -9.98
N LEU A 231 -21.77 7.85 -9.22
CA LEU A 231 -22.64 9.02 -9.19
C LEU A 231 -21.75 10.26 -9.32
#